data_AF-A0A5K0ZW90-F1
#
_entry.id   AF-A0A5K0ZW90-F1
#
_cell.length_a   1.000
_cell.length_b   1.000
_cell.length_c   1.000
_cell.angle_alpha   90.00
_cell.angle_beta   90.00
_cell.angle_gamma   90.00
#
_symmetry.space_group_name_H-M   'P 1'
#
loop_
_entity.id
_entity.type
_entity.pdbx_description
1 polymer ?
#
loop_
_entity_poly.entity_id
_entity_poly.type
_entity_poly.pdbx_seq_one_letter_code
_entity_poly.pdbx_strand_id
1 'polypeptide(L)' 'ELRRYRSELASLGNLTEVERNHDLPQYSLKALQAATNNFSEENKLGRGGFGPVYK' A
#
# COMPACT_ATOMS: atom_id res chain seq x y z
N GLU A 1 -5.40 33.96 -12.27
CA GLU A 1 -5.20 33.30 -10.96
C GLU A 1 -6.21 32.18 -10.70
N LEU A 2 -7.52 32.43 -10.77
CA LEU A 2 -8.57 31.42 -10.52
C LEU A 2 -8.51 30.15 -11.40
N ARG A 3 -8.12 30.27 -12.68
CA ARG A 3 -7.97 29.12 -13.58
C ARG A 3 -6.83 28.18 -13.15
N ARG A 4 -5.75 28.71 -12.56
CA ARG A 4 -4.61 27.91 -12.12
C ARG A 4 -5.01 27.05 -10.93
N TYR A 5 -5.68 27.66 -9.94
CA TYR A 5 -6.20 26.96 -8.77
C TYR A 5 -7.19 25.84 -9.14
N ARG A 6 -8.11 26.10 -10.09
CA ARG A 6 -9.04 25.08 -10.58
C ARG A 6 -8.35 23.90 -11.28
N SER A 7 -7.28 24.15 -12.03
CA SER A 7 -6.50 23.08 -12.67
C SER A 7 -5.78 22.20 -11.64
N GLU A 8 -5.29 22.81 -10.56
CA GLU A 8 -4.53 22.12 -9.51
C GLU A 8 -5.45 21.26 -8.62
N LEU A 9 -6.65 21.76 -8.29
CA LEU A 9 -7.69 20.94 -7.65
C LEU A 9 -8.17 19.78 -8.53
N ALA A 10 -8.27 19.98 -9.84
CA ALA A 10 -8.64 18.92 -10.78
C ALA A 10 -7.56 17.83 -10.90
N SER A 11 -6.27 18.19 -10.83
CA SER A 11 -5.18 17.20 -10.81
C SER A 11 -5.12 16.42 -9.49
N LEU A 12 -5.42 17.05 -8.35
CA LEU A 12 -5.47 16.36 -7.05
C LEU A 12 -6.56 15.27 -7.01
N GLY A 13 -7.69 15.49 -7.69
CA GLY A 13 -8.77 14.50 -7.81
C GLY A 13 -8.45 13.31 -8.72
N ASN A 14 -7.40 13.40 -9.54
CA ASN A 14 -6.98 12.38 -10.51
C ASN A 14 -5.71 11.62 -10.09
N LEU A 15 -5.21 11.83 -8.87
CA LEU A 15 -4.05 11.10 -8.37
C LEU A 15 -4.38 9.61 -8.25
N THR A 16 -3.55 8.79 -8.86
CA THR A 16 -3.58 7.34 -8.70
C THR A 16 -3.39 6.97 -7.23
N GLU A 17 -3.88 5.79 -6.84
CA GLU A 17 -3.68 5.28 -5.48
C GLU A 17 -2.19 5.20 -5.10
N VAL A 18 -1.33 4.99 -6.09
CA VAL A 18 0.14 5.03 -5.95
C VAL A 18 0.63 6.44 -5.59
N GLU A 19 0.13 7.48 -6.26
CA GLU A 19 0.51 8.88 -5.99
C GLU A 19 -0.04 9.37 -4.65
N ARG A 20 -1.22 8.91 -4.22
CA ARG A 20 -1.77 9.22 -2.88
C ARG A 20 -0.98 8.57 -1.74
N ASN A 21 -0.32 7.45 -2.02
CA ASN A 21 0.44 6.67 -1.04
C ASN A 21 1.94 6.95 -1.11
N HIS A 22 2.37 8.07 -1.72
CA HIS A 22 3.79 8.42 -1.85
C HIS A 22 4.54 8.48 -0.50
N ASP A 23 3.82 8.76 0.58
CA ASP A 23 4.39 8.81 1.94
C ASP A 23 4.35 7.45 2.69
N LEU A 24 3.72 6.42 2.10
CA LEU A 24 3.69 5.08 2.69
C LEU A 24 4.86 4.23 2.17
N PRO A 25 5.54 3.48 3.05
CA PRO A 25 6.55 2.53 2.62
C PRO A 25 5.97 1.50 1.65
N GLN A 26 6.59 1.37 0.48
CA GLN A 26 6.22 0.39 -0.53
C GLN A 26 7.15 -0.81 -0.47
N TYR A 27 6.57 -2.01 -0.41
CA TYR A 27 7.31 -3.27 -0.41
C TYR A 27 6.92 -4.10 -1.63
N SER A 28 7.91 -4.70 -2.29
CA SER A 28 7.65 -5.67 -3.35
C SER A 28 7.10 -6.97 -2.76
N LEU A 29 6.30 -7.69 -3.55
CA LEU A 29 5.82 -9.03 -3.15
C LEU A 29 6.98 -9.97 -2.80
N LYS A 30 8.10 -9.88 -3.52
CA LYS A 30 9.32 -10.66 -3.25
C LYS A 30 9.90 -10.36 -1.86
N ALA A 31 9.87 -9.10 -1.43
CA ALA A 31 10.32 -8.73 -0.08
C ALA A 31 9.40 -9.34 0.99
N LEU A 32 8.08 -9.31 0.77
CA LEU A 32 7.11 -9.93 1.68
C LEU A 32 7.28 -11.46 1.75
N GLN A 33 7.52 -12.11 0.61
CA GLN A 33 7.81 -13.55 0.56
C GLN A 33 9.10 -13.88 1.33
N ALA A 34 10.17 -13.11 1.15
CA ALA A 34 11.41 -13.34 1.87
C ALA A 34 11.23 -13.17 3.40
N ALA A 35 10.51 -12.13 3.83
CA ALA A 35 10.27 -11.86 5.25
C ALA A 35 9.42 -12.95 5.91
N THR A 36 8.39 -13.45 5.22
CA THR A 36 7.44 -14.42 5.77
C THR A 36 7.83 -15.89 5.55
N ASN A 37 9.02 -16.16 4.97
CA ASN A 37 9.41 -17.48 4.47
C ASN A 37 8.32 -18.08 3.53
N ASN A 38 8.02 -17.33 2.48
CA ASN A 38 6.98 -17.62 1.49
C ASN A 38 5.60 -17.90 2.12
N PHE A 39 5.20 -17.07 3.08
CA PHE A 39 3.94 -17.21 3.83
C PHE A 39 3.79 -18.58 4.53
N SER A 40 4.90 -19.15 5.02
CA SER A 40 4.92 -20.42 5.78
C SER A 40 4.00 -20.35 7.00
N GLU A 41 3.28 -21.43 7.28
CA GLU A 41 2.45 -21.56 8.47
C GLU A 41 3.26 -21.45 9.78
N GLU A 42 4.56 -21.77 9.75
CA GLU A 42 5.49 -21.60 10.88
C GLU A 42 5.67 -20.13 11.31
N ASN A 43 5.43 -19.21 10.38
CA ASN A 43 5.51 -17.77 10.63
C ASN A 43 4.13 -17.13 10.83
N LYS A 44 3.06 -17.90 10.75
CA LYS A 44 1.71 -17.41 10.98
C LYS A 44 1.48 -17.19 12.47
N LEU A 45 1.13 -15.96 12.81
CA LEU A 45 0.75 -15.57 14.15
C LEU A 45 -0.71 -15.90 14.45
N GLY A 46 -1.56 -15.91 13.41
CA GLY A 46 -2.97 -16.27 13.53
C GLY A 46 -3.79 -15.88 12.30
N ARG A 47 -5.12 -15.89 12.47
CA ARG A 47 -6.09 -15.43 11.46
C ARG A 47 -7.20 -14.64 12.14
N GLY A 48 -7.40 -13.40 11.68
CA GLY A 48 -8.55 -12.57 12.06
C GLY A 48 -9.63 -12.53 10.97
N GLY A 49 -10.66 -11.71 11.18
CA GLY A 49 -11.74 -11.51 10.20
C GLY A 49 -11.28 -10.95 8.84
N PHE A 50 -10.09 -10.35 8.81
CA PHE A 50 -9.50 -9.74 7.61
C PHE A 50 -8.41 -10.60 6.94
N GLY A 51 -8.12 -11.80 7.48
CA GLY A 51 -7.14 -12.71 6.89
C GLY A 51 -6.04 -13.18 7.85
N PRO A 52 -5.04 -13.93 7.33
CA PRO A 52 -3.90 -14.41 8.09
C PRO A 52 -2.90 -13.29 8.44
N VAL A 53 -2.23 -13.43 9.57
CA VAL A 53 -1.17 -12.51 10.03
C VAL A 53 0.12 -13.30 10.17
N TYR A 54 1.22 -12.79 9.62
CA TYR A 54 2.55 -13.40 9.67
C TYR A 54 3.52 -12.48 10.43
N LYS A 55 4.50 -13.08 11.09
CA LYS A 55 5.60 -12.37 11.77
C LYS A 55 6.64 -11.86 10.78
#